data_AF-A0A660UG81-F1
#
_entry.id   AF-A0A660UG81-F1
#
_cell.length_a   1.000
_cell.length_b   1.000
_cell.length_c   1.000
_cell.angle_alpha   90.00
_cell.angle_beta   90.00
_cell.angle_gamma   90.00
#
_symmetry.space_group_name_H-M   'P 1'
#
loop_
_entity.id
_entity.type
_entity.pdbx_description
1 polymer ?
#
loop_
_entity_poly.entity_id
_entity_poly.type
_entity_poly.pdbx_seq_one_letter_code
_entity_poly.pdbx_strand_id
1 'polypeptide(L)'
;VTGSIGVVTINLARLGYLAKDEDEFFEKLRYYMDLAKESLEIKRKICNDSFEKGLMPFSKIFLKNLDNHFSTIGVVGGHECCENFSGCSIADEEGLKFIIKVLNFMRNVLVEYQEETGNLWNLEATPAEGASYRLAKIDARTLKNCYVSGTRREPFYTNSTQLPVDYTQVLGKAIRHQEQLQILYTGGTVFHAFLPERPDERVIPFLVQRLVERTKLPYFTITPTFSVCQNCHRDFSGEQPICPVCGSATDVWSRVVGYYSPVRVWNRGKKQEWKSRVNFNLSEMN
;
A
#
# COMPACT_ATOMS: atom_id res chain seq x y z
N VAL A 1 1.87 -12.76 -21.15
CA VAL A 1 1.93 -12.59 -19.68
C VAL A 1 2.59 -11.26 -19.40
N THR A 2 2.05 -10.47 -18.45
CA THR A 2 2.61 -9.18 -18.02
C THR A 2 3.24 -9.33 -16.64
N GLY A 3 4.08 -8.37 -16.25
CA GLY A 3 4.73 -8.33 -14.95
C GLY A 3 5.47 -7.00 -14.76
N SER A 4 6.39 -6.96 -13.81
CA SER A 4 7.28 -5.81 -13.59
C SER A 4 8.73 -6.26 -13.54
N ILE A 5 9.61 -5.55 -14.24
CA ILE A 5 11.08 -5.75 -14.18
C ILE A 5 11.59 -5.41 -12.78
N GLY A 6 10.98 -4.42 -12.14
CA GLY A 6 11.38 -3.95 -10.83
C GLY A 6 10.51 -2.81 -10.35
N VAL A 7 10.54 -2.63 -9.03
CA VAL A 7 9.81 -1.58 -8.33
C VAL A 7 10.82 -0.71 -7.58
N VAL A 8 10.72 0.61 -7.75
CA VAL A 8 11.37 1.60 -6.90
C VAL A 8 10.28 2.39 -6.19
N THR A 9 10.34 2.46 -4.85
CA THR A 9 9.32 3.15 -4.05
C THR A 9 9.86 4.47 -3.52
N ILE A 10 9.16 5.56 -3.82
CA ILE A 10 9.44 6.89 -3.32
C ILE A 10 8.83 7.06 -1.91
N ASN A 11 9.66 7.55 -0.99
CA ASN A 11 9.25 7.87 0.38
C ASN A 11 8.64 9.28 0.43
N LEU A 12 7.32 9.37 0.28
CA LEU A 12 6.62 10.66 0.27
C LEU A 12 6.70 11.37 1.61
N ALA A 13 6.68 10.62 2.73
CA ALA A 13 6.80 11.21 4.07
C ALA A 13 8.10 12.00 4.24
N ARG A 14 9.22 11.45 3.78
CA ARG A 14 10.52 12.15 3.76
C ARG A 14 10.47 13.40 2.88
N LEU A 15 9.84 13.32 1.70
CA LEU A 15 9.71 14.47 0.80
C LEU A 15 8.92 15.59 1.45
N GLY A 16 7.77 15.28 2.07
CA GLY A 16 6.95 16.25 2.78
C GLY A 16 7.73 16.96 3.90
N TYR A 17 8.59 16.23 4.62
CA TYR A 17 9.43 16.82 5.66
C TYR A 17 10.54 17.73 5.11
N LEU A 18 11.11 17.41 3.94
CA LEU A 18 12.27 18.11 3.40
C LEU A 18 11.92 19.34 2.56
N ALA A 19 10.73 19.38 1.99
CA ALA A 19 10.29 20.49 1.14
C ALA A 19 9.79 21.66 2.00
N LYS A 20 10.17 22.88 1.63
CA LYS A 20 9.69 24.10 2.30
C LYS A 20 8.40 24.63 1.72
N ASP A 21 8.22 24.42 0.43
CA ASP A 21 7.08 24.86 -0.36
C ASP A 21 6.77 23.82 -1.45
N GLU A 22 5.70 24.09 -2.18
CA GLU A 22 5.17 23.15 -3.16
C GLU A 22 6.08 23.01 -4.39
N ASP A 23 6.73 24.10 -4.82
CA ASP A 23 7.65 24.06 -5.95
C ASP A 23 8.87 23.18 -5.61
N GLU A 24 9.47 23.39 -4.43
CA GLU A 24 10.58 22.56 -3.95
C GLU A 24 10.16 21.09 -3.80
N PHE A 25 8.92 20.83 -3.37
CA PHE A 25 8.38 19.47 -3.28
C PHE A 25 8.38 18.77 -4.64
N PHE A 26 7.83 19.40 -5.67
CA PHE A 26 7.73 18.81 -7.01
C PHE A 26 9.07 18.71 -7.72
N GLU A 27 9.98 19.67 -7.50
CA GLU A 27 11.37 19.56 -7.98
C GLU A 27 12.08 18.35 -7.39
N LYS A 28 12.00 18.14 -6.07
CA LYS A 28 12.59 16.97 -5.42
C LYS A 28 11.91 15.69 -5.88
N LEU A 29 10.59 15.66 -5.99
CA LEU A 29 9.86 14.50 -6.47
C LEU A 29 10.33 14.11 -7.88
N ARG A 30 10.45 15.08 -8.80
CA ARG A 30 11.00 14.86 -10.14
C ARG A 30 12.40 14.28 -10.08
N TYR A 31 13.28 14.89 -9.30
CA TYR A 31 14.66 14.41 -9.13
C TYR A 31 14.72 12.93 -8.69
N TYR A 32 13.92 12.53 -7.70
CA TYR A 32 13.91 11.13 -7.27
C TYR A 32 13.22 10.19 -8.25
N MET A 33 12.23 10.66 -9.02
CA MET A 33 11.66 9.89 -10.12
C MET A 33 12.68 9.66 -11.24
N ASP A 34 13.50 10.65 -11.57
CA ASP A 34 14.54 10.52 -12.59
C ASP A 34 15.63 9.52 -12.15
N LEU A 35 16.02 9.56 -10.87
CA LEU A 35 16.92 8.53 -10.30
C LEU A 35 16.28 7.13 -10.31
N ALA A 36 14.99 7.02 -10.02
CA ALA A 36 14.27 5.77 -10.10
C ALA A 36 14.22 5.24 -11.55
N LYS A 37 14.03 6.14 -12.52
CA LYS A 37 14.07 5.82 -13.95
C LYS A 37 15.41 5.20 -14.33
N GLU A 38 16.51 5.89 -14.03
CA GLU A 38 17.87 5.41 -14.32
C GLU A 38 18.12 4.03 -13.69
N SER A 39 17.76 3.86 -12.41
CA SER A 39 17.93 2.59 -11.71
C SER A 39 17.14 1.45 -12.37
N LEU A 40 15.91 1.71 -12.82
CA LEU A 40 15.05 0.69 -13.41
C LEU A 40 15.45 0.34 -14.84
N GLU A 41 15.93 1.31 -15.63
CA GLU A 41 16.47 1.05 -16.98
C GLU A 41 17.77 0.26 -16.94
N ILE A 42 18.67 0.56 -15.98
CA ILE A 42 19.86 -0.28 -15.72
C ILE A 42 19.43 -1.71 -15.38
N LYS A 43 18.44 -1.88 -14.49
CA LYS A 43 17.93 -3.20 -14.12
C LYS A 43 17.32 -3.93 -15.32
N ARG A 44 16.54 -3.23 -16.16
CA ARG A 44 15.92 -3.79 -17.37
C ARG A 44 16.98 -4.33 -18.33
N LYS A 45 18.05 -3.58 -18.57
CA LYS A 45 19.18 -4.06 -19.39
C LYS A 45 19.75 -5.37 -18.84
N ILE A 46 20.03 -5.43 -17.53
CA ILE A 46 20.57 -6.64 -16.89
C ILE A 46 19.59 -7.82 -17.01
N CYS A 47 18.29 -7.60 -16.80
CA CYS A 47 17.27 -8.63 -16.94
C CYS A 47 17.18 -9.16 -18.38
N ASN A 48 17.16 -8.28 -19.37
CA ASN A 48 17.14 -8.66 -20.79
C ASN A 48 18.40 -9.45 -21.17
N ASP A 49 19.59 -8.95 -20.82
CA ASP A 49 20.87 -9.65 -21.07
C ASP A 49 20.87 -11.05 -20.44
N SER A 50 20.35 -11.17 -19.22
CA SER A 50 20.26 -12.45 -18.50
C SER A 50 19.29 -13.41 -19.16
N PHE A 51 18.15 -12.89 -19.63
CA PHE A 51 17.13 -13.67 -20.33
C PHE A 51 17.64 -14.19 -21.69
N GLU A 52 18.29 -13.34 -22.47
CA GLU A 52 18.90 -13.69 -23.75
C GLU A 52 19.97 -14.78 -23.57
N LYS A 53 20.87 -14.60 -22.59
CA LYS A 53 21.91 -15.59 -22.22
C LYS A 53 21.37 -16.89 -21.61
N GLY A 54 20.06 -16.99 -21.37
CA GLY A 54 19.43 -18.21 -20.85
C GLY A 54 19.63 -18.42 -19.34
N LEU A 55 20.01 -17.39 -18.59
CA LEU A 55 20.18 -17.45 -17.14
C LEU A 55 18.84 -17.47 -16.37
N MET A 56 17.73 -17.32 -17.08
CA MET A 56 16.36 -17.37 -16.53
C MET A 56 15.57 -18.53 -17.17
N PRO A 57 16.01 -19.80 -16.99
CA PRO A 57 15.49 -20.93 -17.75
C PRO A 57 13.99 -21.15 -17.54
N PHE A 58 13.50 -21.01 -16.31
CA PHE A 58 12.06 -21.16 -16.01
C PHE A 58 11.22 -20.08 -16.69
N SER A 59 11.68 -18.83 -16.70
CA SER A 59 10.97 -17.74 -17.39
C SER A 59 10.96 -17.96 -18.90
N LYS A 60 12.06 -18.45 -19.49
CA LYS A 60 12.22 -18.65 -20.93
C LYS A 60 11.32 -19.77 -21.50
N ILE A 61 10.83 -20.67 -20.64
CA ILE A 61 9.81 -21.67 -21.03
C ILE A 61 8.48 -20.98 -21.39
N PHE A 62 8.09 -19.93 -20.66
CA PHE A 62 6.77 -19.32 -20.77
C PHE A 62 6.77 -17.96 -21.49
N LEU A 63 7.90 -17.28 -21.51
CA LEU A 63 8.05 -15.95 -22.07
C LEU A 63 8.95 -16.00 -23.30
N LYS A 64 8.59 -15.21 -24.32
CA LYS A 64 9.44 -14.98 -25.50
C LYS A 64 10.44 -13.85 -25.27
N ASN A 65 10.02 -12.82 -24.55
CA ASN A 65 10.79 -11.63 -24.18
C ASN A 65 10.17 -10.99 -22.92
N LEU A 66 10.74 -9.88 -22.48
CA LEU A 66 10.27 -9.14 -21.30
C LEU A 66 9.56 -7.81 -21.65
N ASP A 67 9.26 -7.56 -22.92
CA ASP A 67 8.73 -6.26 -23.41
C ASP A 67 7.40 -5.87 -22.75
N ASN A 68 6.59 -6.87 -22.39
CA ASN A 68 5.30 -6.67 -21.69
C ASN A 68 5.44 -6.47 -20.17
N HIS A 69 6.65 -6.26 -19.65
CA HIS A 69 6.92 -6.01 -18.24
C HIS A 69 7.16 -4.54 -17.98
N PHE A 70 6.44 -3.99 -17.01
CA PHE A 70 6.54 -2.60 -16.60
C PHE A 70 7.83 -2.31 -15.81
N SER A 71 8.31 -1.07 -15.91
CA SER A 71 9.17 -0.45 -14.91
C SER A 71 8.26 0.28 -13.93
N THR A 72 8.30 -0.08 -12.65
CA THR A 72 7.30 0.39 -11.68
C THR A 72 7.90 1.40 -10.72
N ILE A 73 7.31 2.58 -10.67
CA ILE A 73 7.55 3.54 -9.58
C ILE A 73 6.35 3.47 -8.66
N GLY A 74 6.60 3.32 -7.37
CA GLY A 74 5.55 3.31 -6.36
C GLY A 74 5.79 4.32 -5.26
N VAL A 75 4.85 4.40 -4.33
CA VAL A 75 4.91 5.37 -3.22
C VAL A 75 4.57 4.71 -1.89
N VAL A 76 5.01 5.34 -0.80
CA VAL A 76 4.64 5.01 0.58
C VAL A 76 4.60 6.29 1.42
N GLY A 77 3.72 6.32 2.43
CA GLY A 77 3.67 7.38 3.42
C GLY A 77 2.95 8.65 2.94
N GLY A 78 1.88 8.51 2.17
CA GLY A 78 1.07 9.65 1.70
C GLY A 78 0.41 10.43 2.84
N HIS A 79 -0.06 9.75 3.90
CA HIS A 79 -0.57 10.42 5.09
C HIS A 79 0.50 11.24 5.79
N GLU A 80 1.64 10.61 6.06
CA GLU A 80 2.75 11.25 6.77
C GLU A 80 3.42 12.34 5.91
N CYS A 81 3.27 12.29 4.58
CA CYS A 81 3.65 13.37 3.68
C CYS A 81 2.85 14.64 4.00
N CYS A 82 1.51 14.56 4.06
CA CYS A 82 0.65 15.70 4.39
C CYS A 82 0.96 16.25 5.79
N GLU A 83 1.13 15.39 6.78
CA GLU A 83 1.44 15.79 8.15
C GLU A 83 2.79 16.51 8.25
N ASN A 84 3.81 16.02 7.55
CA ASN A 84 5.12 16.65 7.55
C ASN A 84 5.20 17.93 6.70
N PHE A 85 4.43 18.01 5.61
CA PHE A 85 4.49 19.13 4.66
C PHE A 85 3.62 20.31 5.08
N SER A 86 2.37 20.05 5.42
CA SER A 86 1.35 21.07 5.69
C SER A 86 0.70 20.93 7.07
N GLY A 87 1.06 19.91 7.86
CA GLY A 87 0.50 19.70 9.20
C GLY A 87 -0.97 19.29 9.20
N CYS A 88 -1.46 18.73 8.08
CA CYS A 88 -2.82 18.22 7.96
C CYS A 88 -2.84 16.74 7.58
N SER A 89 -3.98 16.09 7.81
CA SER A 89 -4.15 14.70 7.44
C SER A 89 -4.44 14.58 5.95
N ILE A 90 -4.02 13.48 5.32
CA ILE A 90 -4.48 13.13 3.96
C ILE A 90 -6.01 13.05 3.90
N ALA A 91 -6.65 12.77 5.02
CA ALA A 91 -8.09 12.66 5.12
C ALA A 91 -8.84 14.00 5.13
N ASP A 92 -8.10 15.11 5.29
CA ASP A 92 -8.63 16.47 5.14
C ASP A 92 -8.69 16.84 3.66
N GLU A 93 -9.57 17.79 3.31
CA GLU A 93 -9.76 18.18 1.91
C GLU A 93 -8.47 18.71 1.26
N GLU A 94 -7.67 19.47 2.02
CA GLU A 94 -6.38 20.00 1.57
C GLU A 94 -5.36 18.89 1.34
N GLY A 95 -5.24 17.95 2.28
CA GLY A 95 -4.33 16.80 2.16
C GLY A 95 -4.69 15.90 0.99
N LEU A 96 -5.98 15.60 0.81
CA LEU A 96 -6.48 14.82 -0.33
C LEU A 96 -6.16 15.52 -1.66
N LYS A 97 -6.46 16.82 -1.79
CA LYS A 97 -6.15 17.60 -3.01
C LYS A 97 -4.65 17.60 -3.32
N PHE A 98 -3.81 17.77 -2.30
CA PHE A 98 -2.37 17.73 -2.47
C PHE A 98 -1.90 16.38 -3.00
N ILE A 99 -2.33 15.26 -2.39
CA ILE A 99 -1.92 13.93 -2.85
C ILE A 99 -2.48 13.59 -4.24
N ILE A 100 -3.68 14.06 -4.60
CA ILE A 100 -4.18 13.96 -5.98
C ILE A 100 -3.24 14.69 -6.96
N LYS A 101 -2.77 15.89 -6.61
CA LYS A 101 -1.81 16.64 -7.44
C LYS A 101 -0.48 15.89 -7.56
N VAL A 102 0.02 15.32 -6.46
CA VAL A 102 1.23 14.48 -6.44
C VAL A 102 1.10 13.27 -7.38
N LEU A 103 0.02 12.49 -7.26
CA LEU A 103 -0.17 11.30 -8.11
C LEU A 103 -0.33 11.66 -9.58
N ASN A 104 -1.05 12.74 -9.91
CA ASN A 104 -1.18 13.20 -11.30
C ASN A 104 0.15 13.69 -11.88
N PHE A 105 0.95 14.42 -11.10
CA PHE A 105 2.30 14.80 -11.50
C PHE A 105 3.14 13.57 -11.82
N MET A 106 3.16 12.57 -10.92
CA MET A 106 3.90 11.33 -11.16
C MET A 106 3.42 10.61 -12.43
N ARG A 107 2.10 10.52 -12.66
CA ARG A 107 1.57 9.91 -13.88
C ARG A 107 2.08 10.59 -15.16
N ASN A 108 2.09 11.92 -15.19
CA ASN A 108 2.56 12.66 -16.36
C ASN A 108 4.06 12.39 -16.62
N VAL A 109 4.87 12.41 -15.56
CA VAL A 109 6.29 12.07 -15.65
C VAL A 109 6.51 10.63 -16.17
N LEU A 110 5.69 9.66 -15.74
CA LEU A 110 5.78 8.28 -16.25
C LEU A 110 5.42 8.16 -17.74
N VAL A 111 4.52 9.03 -18.25
CA VAL A 111 4.22 9.09 -19.68
C VAL A 111 5.45 9.60 -20.44
N GLU A 112 6.11 10.65 -19.95
CA GLU A 112 7.37 11.14 -20.53
C GLU A 112 8.43 10.02 -20.58
N TYR A 113 8.58 9.25 -19.50
CA TYR A 113 9.53 8.13 -19.46
C TYR A 113 9.18 7.04 -20.47
N GLN A 114 7.90 6.73 -20.67
CA GLN A 114 7.46 5.76 -21.66
C GLN A 114 7.77 6.24 -23.10
N GLU A 115 7.57 7.52 -23.39
CA GLU A 115 7.90 8.12 -24.68
C GLU A 115 9.42 8.16 -24.93
N GLU A 116 10.20 8.51 -23.90
CA GLU A 116 11.66 8.60 -23.97
C GLU A 116 12.33 7.23 -24.13
N THR A 117 11.92 6.23 -23.33
CA THR A 117 12.61 4.93 -23.27
C THR A 117 11.97 3.87 -24.16
N GLY A 118 10.74 4.08 -24.63
CA GLY A 118 9.95 3.07 -25.35
C GLY A 118 9.53 1.87 -24.50
N ASN A 119 9.72 1.93 -23.17
CA ASN A 119 9.37 0.86 -22.24
C ASN A 119 8.07 1.18 -21.51
N LEU A 120 7.36 0.15 -21.06
CA LEU A 120 6.14 0.34 -20.27
C LEU A 120 6.47 0.83 -18.85
N TRP A 121 5.78 1.86 -18.38
CA TRP A 121 5.91 2.42 -17.03
C TRP A 121 4.56 2.45 -16.32
N ASN A 122 4.54 2.21 -15.01
CA ASN A 122 3.32 2.31 -14.21
C ASN A 122 3.56 2.86 -12.80
N LEU A 123 2.48 3.42 -12.24
CA LEU A 123 2.43 3.94 -10.88
C LEU A 123 1.75 2.91 -9.97
N GLU A 124 2.43 2.47 -8.91
CA GLU A 124 1.93 1.45 -8.00
C GLU A 124 1.72 1.98 -6.57
N ALA A 125 0.61 1.58 -5.96
CA ALA A 125 0.38 1.69 -4.54
C ALA A 125 1.16 0.58 -3.82
N THR A 126 2.47 0.78 -3.63
CA THR A 126 3.36 -0.27 -3.12
C THR A 126 2.84 -0.86 -1.80
N PRO A 127 2.72 -2.20 -1.68
CA PRO A 127 2.29 -2.85 -0.43
C PRO A 127 3.20 -2.56 0.76
N ALA A 128 4.49 -2.27 0.49
CA ALA A 128 5.46 -1.69 1.40
C ALA A 128 5.60 -2.42 2.76
N GLU A 129 5.38 -3.75 2.84
CA GLU A 129 5.33 -4.45 4.13
C GLU A 129 6.59 -4.23 4.99
N GLY A 130 7.76 -4.44 4.40
CA GLY A 130 9.05 -4.15 5.06
C GLY A 130 9.48 -2.68 4.91
N ALA A 131 9.16 -2.04 3.79
CA ALA A 131 9.60 -0.68 3.48
C ALA A 131 8.96 0.35 4.42
N SER A 132 7.66 0.21 4.72
CA SER A 132 6.90 1.07 5.65
C SER A 132 7.62 1.20 7.00
N TYR A 133 7.90 0.08 7.67
CA TYR A 133 8.59 0.09 8.96
C TYR A 133 10.04 0.56 8.85
N ARG A 134 10.78 0.08 7.82
CA ARG A 134 12.20 0.40 7.67
C ARG A 134 12.43 1.89 7.43
N LEU A 135 11.68 2.50 6.52
CA LEU A 135 11.83 3.90 6.15
C LEU A 135 11.41 4.81 7.30
N ALA A 136 10.24 4.57 7.90
CA ALA A 136 9.77 5.33 9.06
C ALA A 136 10.75 5.27 10.24
N LYS A 137 11.38 4.12 10.47
CA LYS A 137 12.40 3.97 11.53
C LYS A 137 13.69 4.73 11.24
N ILE A 138 14.13 4.80 9.99
CA ILE A 138 15.30 5.60 9.60
C ILE A 138 15.00 7.08 9.79
N ASP A 139 13.83 7.53 9.33
CA ASP A 139 13.42 8.93 9.43
C ASP A 139 13.20 9.33 10.89
N ALA A 140 12.51 8.53 11.69
CA ALA A 140 12.34 8.77 13.14
C ALA A 140 13.67 8.85 13.92
N ARG A 141 14.77 8.32 13.39
CA ARG A 141 16.10 8.41 14.01
C ARG A 141 16.94 9.57 13.49
N THR A 142 16.78 9.91 12.22
CA THR A 142 17.68 10.85 11.52
C THR A 142 17.07 12.23 11.35
N LEU A 143 15.74 12.34 11.37
CA LEU A 143 15.01 13.58 11.20
C LEU A 143 14.39 14.04 12.52
N LYS A 144 14.73 15.27 12.90
CA LYS A 144 14.23 15.88 14.14
C LYS A 144 12.77 16.28 13.94
N ASN A 145 11.91 15.91 14.88
CA ASN A 145 10.49 16.28 14.88
C ASN A 145 9.70 15.85 13.62
N CYS A 146 10.20 14.94 12.79
CA CYS A 146 9.39 14.39 11.70
C CYS A 146 8.21 13.60 12.27
N TYR A 147 7.05 13.80 11.66
CA TYR A 147 5.86 13.01 11.90
C TYR A 147 6.03 11.61 11.29
N VAL A 148 5.66 10.60 12.08
CA VAL A 148 5.59 9.19 11.69
C VAL A 148 4.37 8.58 12.37
N SER A 149 3.65 7.68 11.72
CA SER A 149 2.55 6.97 12.37
C SER A 149 3.04 5.98 13.43
N GLY A 150 2.18 5.68 14.39
CA GLY A 150 2.52 4.83 15.52
C GLY A 150 3.37 5.55 16.56
N THR A 151 4.31 4.84 17.18
CA THR A 151 5.22 5.43 18.18
C THR A 151 6.59 5.62 17.59
N ARG A 152 7.40 6.58 18.07
CA ARG A 152 8.81 6.70 17.62
C ARG A 152 9.66 5.44 17.84
N ARG A 153 9.23 4.56 18.76
CA ARG A 153 9.88 3.26 19.01
C ARG A 153 9.48 2.20 17.97
N GLU A 154 8.22 2.19 17.57
CA GLU A 154 7.65 1.28 16.57
C GLU A 154 6.94 2.07 15.45
N PRO A 155 7.67 2.92 14.71
CA PRO A 155 7.05 3.81 13.74
C PRO A 155 6.73 3.06 12.45
N PHE A 156 5.71 3.48 11.73
CA PHE A 156 5.43 2.96 10.39
C PHE A 156 4.95 4.09 9.49
N TYR A 157 5.02 3.85 8.18
CA TYR A 157 4.34 4.69 7.20
C TYR A 157 3.10 3.99 6.69
N THR A 158 2.02 4.75 6.60
CA THR A 158 0.78 4.28 5.97
C THR A 158 1.09 3.83 4.55
N ASN A 159 0.55 2.66 4.18
CA ASN A 159 0.81 2.08 2.86
C ASN A 159 0.37 3.06 1.77
N SER A 160 1.24 3.28 0.77
CA SER A 160 0.98 4.13 -0.38
C SER A 160 0.32 5.46 -0.02
N THR A 161 -0.94 5.67 -0.43
CA THR A 161 -1.76 6.86 -0.15
C THR A 161 -3.08 6.48 0.53
N GLN A 162 -3.05 5.38 1.30
CA GLN A 162 -4.19 4.96 2.10
C GLN A 162 -4.50 5.99 3.20
N LEU A 163 -5.73 5.93 3.70
CA LEU A 163 -6.12 6.65 4.91
C LEU A 163 -5.32 6.16 6.13
N PRO A 164 -5.12 7.02 7.14
CA PRO A 164 -4.60 6.59 8.44
C PRO A 164 -5.42 5.43 8.98
N VAL A 165 -4.75 4.45 9.59
CA VAL A 165 -5.40 3.19 10.00
C VAL A 165 -6.41 3.37 11.14
N ASP A 166 -6.36 4.49 11.84
CA ASP A 166 -7.22 4.91 12.95
C ASP A 166 -8.29 5.94 12.54
N TYR A 167 -8.43 6.26 11.26
CA TYR A 167 -9.23 7.40 10.81
C TYR A 167 -10.76 7.26 10.98
N THR A 168 -11.37 6.14 10.56
CA THR A 168 -12.83 6.00 10.53
C THR A 168 -13.29 4.54 10.56
N GLN A 169 -14.42 4.28 11.22
CA GLN A 169 -15.16 3.00 11.13
C GLN A 169 -16.18 2.99 9.98
N VAL A 170 -16.54 4.16 9.47
CA VAL A 170 -17.55 4.33 8.42
C VAL A 170 -16.96 3.95 7.06
N LEU A 171 -17.35 2.77 6.55
CA LEU A 171 -16.82 2.21 5.31
C LEU A 171 -17.12 3.10 4.09
N GLY A 172 -18.34 3.64 4.00
CA GLY A 172 -18.74 4.52 2.88
C GLY A 172 -17.88 5.79 2.80
N LYS A 173 -17.54 6.38 3.96
CA LYS A 173 -16.64 7.55 4.03
C LYS A 173 -15.23 7.20 3.54
N ALA A 174 -14.68 6.08 3.99
CA ALA A 174 -13.35 5.63 3.56
C ALA A 174 -13.29 5.34 2.06
N ILE A 175 -14.34 4.72 1.50
CA ILE A 175 -14.45 4.43 0.07
C ILE A 175 -14.51 5.72 -0.75
N ARG A 176 -15.37 6.68 -0.41
CA ARG A 176 -15.49 7.95 -1.15
C ARG A 176 -14.18 8.74 -1.20
N HIS A 177 -13.41 8.69 -0.12
CA HIS A 177 -12.06 9.26 -0.09
C HIS A 177 -11.10 8.45 -0.96
N GLN A 178 -10.98 7.15 -0.70
CA GLN A 178 -9.96 6.31 -1.35
C GLN A 178 -10.22 6.13 -2.85
N GLU A 179 -11.47 6.11 -3.31
CA GLU A 179 -11.81 6.04 -4.74
C GLU A 179 -11.08 7.12 -5.55
N GLN A 180 -11.02 8.36 -5.05
CA GLN A 180 -10.37 9.49 -5.73
C GLN A 180 -8.87 9.29 -5.92
N LEU A 181 -8.21 8.54 -5.04
CA LEU A 181 -6.78 8.26 -5.08
C LEU A 181 -6.46 6.95 -5.81
N GLN A 182 -7.23 5.90 -5.53
CA GLN A 182 -6.98 4.55 -6.04
C GLN A 182 -7.08 4.49 -7.56
N ILE A 183 -7.96 5.27 -8.19
CA ILE A 183 -8.09 5.36 -9.66
C ILE A 183 -6.89 6.05 -10.35
N LEU A 184 -6.06 6.77 -9.58
CA LEU A 184 -4.87 7.44 -10.11
C LEU A 184 -3.67 6.49 -10.22
N TYR A 185 -3.73 5.29 -9.63
CA TYR A 185 -2.72 4.26 -9.88
C TYR A 185 -2.98 3.58 -11.23
N THR A 186 -1.92 3.43 -12.04
CA THR A 186 -1.96 2.72 -13.33
C THR A 186 -1.39 1.31 -13.23
N GLY A 187 -0.77 0.97 -12.10
CA GLY A 187 -0.31 -0.36 -11.73
C GLY A 187 -1.15 -0.98 -10.62
N GLY A 188 -0.50 -1.71 -9.72
CA GLY A 188 -1.17 -2.37 -8.60
C GLY A 188 -1.72 -1.37 -7.58
N THR A 189 -2.98 -1.56 -7.19
CA THR A 189 -3.60 -0.86 -6.06
C THR A 189 -4.63 -1.73 -5.39
N VAL A 190 -4.96 -1.47 -4.13
CA VAL A 190 -5.96 -2.26 -3.40
C VAL A 190 -6.56 -1.46 -2.24
N PHE A 191 -7.88 -1.50 -2.10
CA PHE A 191 -8.58 -1.04 -0.91
C PHE A 191 -8.95 -2.22 0.00
N HIS A 192 -8.52 -2.19 1.26
CA HIS A 192 -8.83 -3.25 2.22
C HIS A 192 -9.96 -2.81 3.15
N ALA A 193 -11.14 -3.41 3.02
CA ALA A 193 -12.18 -3.33 4.03
C ALA A 193 -11.85 -4.31 5.18
N PHE A 194 -11.03 -3.88 6.14
CA PHE A 194 -10.71 -4.64 7.35
C PHE A 194 -11.92 -4.71 8.28
N LEU A 195 -12.35 -5.92 8.62
CA LEU A 195 -13.48 -6.20 9.49
C LEU A 195 -13.00 -6.88 10.78
N PRO A 196 -13.62 -6.57 11.94
CA PRO A 196 -13.21 -7.14 13.23
C PRO A 196 -13.53 -8.64 13.32
N GLU A 197 -14.48 -9.12 12.51
CA GLU A 197 -14.93 -10.51 12.48
C GLU A 197 -15.48 -10.88 11.10
N ARG A 198 -15.81 -12.16 10.90
CA ARG A 198 -16.46 -12.61 9.67
C ARG A 198 -17.87 -12.05 9.58
N PRO A 199 -18.22 -11.34 8.50
CA PRO A 199 -19.59 -10.89 8.29
C PRO A 199 -20.49 -12.07 7.94
N ASP A 200 -21.80 -11.85 8.07
CA ASP A 200 -22.81 -12.79 7.58
C ASP A 200 -22.63 -13.00 6.06
N GLU A 201 -22.49 -14.26 5.65
CA GLU A 201 -22.28 -14.65 4.26
C GLU A 201 -23.37 -14.12 3.33
N ARG A 202 -24.59 -13.96 3.84
CA ARG A 202 -25.74 -13.43 3.08
C ARG A 202 -25.56 -11.96 2.70
N VAL A 203 -24.74 -11.20 3.43
CA VAL A 203 -24.49 -9.77 3.18
C VAL A 203 -23.42 -9.58 2.10
N ILE A 204 -22.50 -10.55 1.94
CA ILE A 204 -21.34 -10.42 1.07
C ILE A 204 -21.72 -10.14 -0.40
N PRO A 205 -22.64 -10.89 -1.05
CA PRO A 205 -23.01 -10.63 -2.44
C PRO A 205 -23.52 -9.21 -2.66
N PHE A 206 -24.37 -8.70 -1.74
CA PHE A 206 -24.91 -7.35 -1.83
C PHE A 206 -23.83 -6.27 -1.63
N LEU A 207 -22.91 -6.48 -0.70
CA LEU A 207 -21.78 -5.58 -0.49
C LEU A 207 -20.90 -5.52 -1.73
N VAL A 208 -20.51 -6.69 -2.28
CA VAL A 208 -19.69 -6.77 -3.50
C VAL A 208 -20.41 -6.10 -4.68
N GLN A 209 -21.70 -6.41 -4.89
CA GLN A 209 -22.49 -5.78 -5.95
C GLN A 209 -22.50 -4.26 -5.81
N ARG A 210 -22.76 -3.73 -4.61
CA ARG A 210 -22.75 -2.29 -4.37
C ARG A 210 -21.39 -1.65 -4.62
N LEU A 211 -20.30 -2.28 -4.17
CA LEU A 211 -18.95 -1.77 -4.40
C LEU A 211 -18.62 -1.69 -5.90
N VAL A 212 -18.98 -2.73 -6.66
CA VAL A 212 -18.74 -2.79 -8.11
C VAL A 212 -19.63 -1.78 -8.87
N GLU A 213 -20.90 -1.64 -8.50
CA GLU A 213 -21.85 -0.76 -9.20
C GLU A 213 -21.69 0.73 -8.86
N ARG A 214 -21.24 1.04 -7.63
CA ARG A 214 -21.27 2.42 -7.10
C ARG A 214 -19.89 3.05 -6.94
N THR A 215 -18.82 2.29 -7.17
CA THR A 215 -17.44 2.78 -7.01
C THR A 215 -16.61 2.41 -8.23
N LYS A 216 -15.52 3.15 -8.43
CA LYS A 216 -14.50 2.92 -9.44
C LYS A 216 -13.23 2.30 -8.84
N LEU A 217 -13.32 1.73 -7.64
CA LEU A 217 -12.16 1.09 -7.00
C LEU A 217 -11.63 -0.03 -7.90
N PRO A 218 -10.36 0.03 -8.35
CA PRO A 218 -9.82 -0.96 -9.28
C PRO A 218 -9.75 -2.37 -8.67
N TYR A 219 -9.47 -2.43 -7.37
CA TYR A 219 -9.39 -3.67 -6.62
C TYR A 219 -9.69 -3.41 -5.15
N PHE A 220 -10.51 -4.28 -4.56
CA PHE A 220 -10.84 -4.23 -3.15
C PHE A 220 -10.89 -5.64 -2.54
N THR A 221 -10.73 -5.70 -1.22
CA THR A 221 -10.88 -6.93 -0.46
C THR A 221 -11.81 -6.71 0.72
N ILE A 222 -12.60 -7.72 1.05
CA ILE A 222 -13.28 -7.83 2.34
C ILE A 222 -12.38 -8.71 3.21
N THR A 223 -11.80 -8.11 4.26
CA THR A 223 -10.75 -8.74 5.07
C THR A 223 -11.25 -8.93 6.50
N PRO A 224 -11.94 -10.04 6.81
CA PRO A 224 -12.30 -10.37 8.17
C PRO A 224 -11.10 -10.86 8.98
N THR A 225 -11.14 -10.57 10.28
CA THR A 225 -10.25 -11.15 11.26
C THR A 225 -10.83 -12.47 11.76
N PHE A 226 -9.97 -13.47 11.92
CA PHE A 226 -10.35 -14.78 12.46
C PHE A 226 -9.17 -15.40 13.20
N SER A 227 -9.45 -16.38 14.05
CA SER A 227 -8.45 -17.06 14.87
C SER A 227 -8.43 -18.55 14.60
N VAL A 228 -7.27 -19.19 14.63
CA VAL A 228 -7.11 -20.63 14.36
C VAL A 228 -6.42 -21.29 15.54
N CYS A 229 -7.04 -22.32 16.12
CA CYS A 229 -6.43 -23.12 17.17
C CYS A 229 -5.68 -24.31 16.55
N GLN A 230 -4.36 -24.36 16.75
CA GLN A 230 -3.52 -25.45 16.24
C GLN A 230 -3.72 -26.78 16.99
N ASN A 231 -4.27 -26.74 18.21
CA ASN A 231 -4.46 -27.93 19.04
C ASN A 231 -5.74 -28.71 18.66
N CYS A 232 -6.87 -28.01 18.50
CA CYS A 232 -8.14 -28.65 18.13
C CYS A 232 -8.53 -28.47 16.66
N HIS A 233 -7.68 -27.82 15.86
CA HIS A 233 -7.85 -27.57 14.42
C HIS A 233 -9.16 -26.85 14.04
N ARG A 234 -9.68 -26.03 14.95
CA ARG A 234 -10.88 -25.21 14.72
C ARG A 234 -10.49 -23.75 14.52
N ASP A 235 -11.27 -23.07 13.69
CA ASP A 235 -11.22 -21.64 13.48
C ASP A 235 -12.42 -20.92 14.12
N PHE A 236 -12.23 -19.66 14.46
CA PHE A 236 -13.19 -18.82 15.17
C PHE A 236 -13.25 -17.45 14.52
N SER A 237 -14.44 -16.86 14.46
CA SER A 237 -14.63 -15.49 13.99
C SER A 237 -13.99 -14.50 14.97
N GLY A 238 -13.31 -13.49 14.42
CA GLY A 238 -12.68 -12.42 15.19
C GLY A 238 -11.39 -12.79 15.93
N GLU A 239 -10.93 -11.86 16.76
CA GLU A 239 -9.76 -12.02 17.61
C GLU A 239 -10.10 -12.85 18.85
N GLN A 240 -9.59 -14.08 18.92
CA GLN A 240 -9.83 -15.02 20.01
C GLN A 240 -8.50 -15.59 20.52
N PRO A 241 -7.70 -14.84 21.30
CA PRO A 241 -6.34 -15.26 21.68
C PRO A 241 -6.28 -16.61 22.40
N ILE A 242 -7.37 -17.00 23.05
CA ILE A 242 -7.55 -18.28 23.74
C ILE A 242 -8.69 -19.03 23.06
N CYS A 243 -8.48 -20.32 22.78
CA CYS A 243 -9.46 -21.18 22.16
C CYS A 243 -10.63 -21.44 23.12
N PRO A 244 -11.88 -21.11 22.75
CA PRO A 244 -13.04 -21.29 23.62
C PRO A 244 -13.40 -22.77 23.85
N VAL A 245 -12.84 -23.69 23.07
CA VAL A 245 -13.14 -25.13 23.15
C VAL A 245 -12.14 -25.89 24.02
N CYS A 246 -10.85 -25.56 23.95
CA CYS A 246 -9.79 -26.34 24.62
C CYS A 246 -8.83 -25.50 25.47
N GLY A 247 -9.04 -24.19 25.59
CA GLY A 247 -8.22 -23.29 26.41
C GLY A 247 -6.79 -23.04 25.90
N SER A 248 -6.39 -23.64 24.79
CA SER A 248 -5.07 -23.41 24.16
C SER A 248 -4.99 -22.04 23.49
N ALA A 249 -3.79 -21.50 23.31
CA ALA A 249 -3.60 -20.28 22.53
C ALA A 249 -4.00 -20.48 21.05
N THR A 250 -4.45 -19.40 20.39
CA THR A 250 -4.75 -19.40 18.96
C THR A 250 -3.79 -18.50 18.19
N ASP A 251 -3.72 -18.72 16.89
CA ASP A 251 -3.16 -17.78 15.94
C ASP A 251 -4.27 -16.83 15.46
N VAL A 252 -4.15 -15.54 15.72
CA VAL A 252 -5.00 -14.51 15.10
C VAL A 252 -4.49 -14.25 13.69
N TRP A 253 -5.36 -14.38 12.69
CA TRP A 253 -5.08 -14.17 11.27
C TRP A 253 -5.81 -12.95 10.74
N SER A 254 -5.09 -12.17 9.95
CA SER A 254 -5.65 -11.10 9.13
C SER A 254 -4.76 -10.90 7.90
N ARG A 255 -5.14 -9.99 7.00
CA ARG A 255 -4.32 -9.62 5.85
C ARG A 255 -3.30 -8.56 6.28
N VAL A 256 -2.01 -8.83 6.06
CA VAL A 256 -0.95 -7.86 6.43
C VAL A 256 -0.96 -6.68 5.47
N VAL A 257 -0.88 -7.03 4.19
CA VAL A 257 -0.93 -6.13 3.05
C VAL A 257 -1.72 -6.85 1.94
N GLY A 258 -1.11 -7.83 1.26
CA GLY A 258 -1.73 -8.55 0.14
C GLY A 258 -2.16 -9.97 0.44
N TYR A 259 -1.71 -10.57 1.55
CA TYR A 259 -1.94 -11.99 1.90
C TYR A 259 -2.26 -12.17 3.38
N TYR A 260 -2.91 -13.29 3.72
CA TYR A 260 -3.22 -13.66 5.10
C TYR A 260 -2.01 -14.27 5.79
N SER A 261 -1.76 -13.85 7.02
CA SER A 261 -0.68 -14.38 7.85
C SER A 261 -1.01 -14.18 9.34
N PRO A 262 -0.53 -15.04 10.26
CA PRO A 262 -0.73 -14.83 11.69
C PRO A 262 -0.12 -13.49 12.14
N VAL A 263 -0.88 -12.67 12.88
CA VAL A 263 -0.43 -11.36 13.39
C VAL A 263 0.87 -11.49 14.20
N ARG A 264 1.07 -12.62 14.89
CA ARG A 264 2.29 -12.87 15.66
C ARG A 264 3.57 -12.90 14.82
N VAL A 265 3.53 -13.22 13.52
CA VAL A 265 4.73 -13.26 12.66
C VAL A 265 4.98 -11.94 11.94
N TRP A 266 4.06 -10.98 12.02
CA TRP A 266 4.22 -9.69 11.37
C TRP A 266 5.41 -8.91 11.94
N ASN A 267 6.00 -8.04 11.11
CA ASN A 267 7.05 -7.15 11.57
C ASN A 267 6.53 -6.13 12.60
N ARG A 268 7.43 -5.48 13.34
CA ARG A 268 7.05 -4.58 14.45
C ARG A 268 6.19 -3.41 14.00
N GLY A 269 6.48 -2.81 12.85
CA GLY A 269 5.68 -1.72 12.30
C GLY A 269 4.26 -2.19 11.96
N LYS A 270 4.11 -3.35 11.30
CA LYS A 270 2.80 -3.93 10.99
C LYS A 270 2.02 -4.36 12.23
N LYS A 271 2.69 -4.79 13.30
CA LYS A 271 2.05 -5.02 14.60
C LYS A 271 1.59 -3.72 15.27
N GLN A 272 2.35 -2.63 15.14
CA GLN A 272 1.91 -1.32 15.64
C GLN A 272 0.75 -0.77 14.81
N GLU A 273 0.80 -0.94 13.49
CA GLU A 273 -0.30 -0.61 12.57
C GLU A 273 -1.57 -1.39 12.95
N TRP A 274 -1.46 -2.70 13.19
CA TRP A 274 -2.55 -3.56 13.67
C TRP A 274 -3.19 -3.01 14.96
N LYS A 275 -2.37 -2.71 15.98
CA LYS A 275 -2.85 -2.19 17.27
C LYS A 275 -3.55 -0.83 17.15
N SER A 276 -3.12 -0.02 16.18
CA SER A 276 -3.69 1.32 15.96
C SER A 276 -4.93 1.26 15.07
N ARG A 277 -5.16 0.13 14.39
CA ARG A 277 -6.22 0.03 13.38
C ARG A 277 -7.60 0.07 14.01
N VAL A 278 -8.43 0.91 13.43
CA VAL A 278 -9.86 0.93 13.64
C VAL A 278 -10.52 0.16 12.48
N ASN A 279 -11.23 -0.92 12.79
CA ASN A 279 -11.89 -1.77 11.78
C ASN A 279 -13.22 -1.17 11.31
N PHE A 280 -13.61 -1.47 10.07
CA PHE A 280 -14.87 -0.98 9.51
C PHE A 280 -16.09 -1.69 10.10
N ASN A 281 -17.17 -0.92 10.24
CA ASN A 281 -18.46 -1.43 10.63
C ASN A 281 -19.40 -1.50 9.40
N LEU A 282 -19.82 -2.71 9.02
CA LEU A 282 -20.71 -2.90 7.87
C LEU A 282 -22.14 -2.39 8.09
N SER A 283 -22.55 -2.10 9.34
CA SER A 283 -23.84 -1.46 9.60
C SER A 283 -23.85 0.03 9.26
N GLU A 284 -22.68 0.65 9.08
CA GLU A 284 -22.50 2.08 8.80
C GLU A 284 -22.05 2.32 7.34
N MET A 285 -22.88 1.89 6.38
CA MET A 285 -22.61 2.02 4.94
C MET A 285 -23.05 3.35 4.31
N ASN A 286 -23.65 4.28 5.07
CA ASN A 286 -24.14 5.57 4.55
C ASN A 286 -23.05 6.65 4.60
#